data_AF-A0A8J3XBY1-F1
#
_entry.id   AF-A0A8J3XBY1-F1
#
_cell.length_a   1.000
_cell.length_b   1.000
_cell.length_c   1.000
_cell.angle_alpha   90.00
_cell.angle_beta   90.00
_cell.angle_gamma   90.00
#
_symmetry.space_group_name_H-M   'P 1'
#
loop_
_entity.id
_entity.type
_entity.pdbx_description
1 polymer ?
#
loop_
_entity_poly.entity_id
_entity_poly.type
_entity_poly.pdbx_seq_one_letter_code
_entity_poly.pdbx_strand_id
1 'polypeptide(L)'
;MDTSEPMTDEDLAEIEALANAATPGPWYVRRLDDDFAMSLVAISTAPDTGLGERWPDYDHYEIVAATLVQHPRYVDVADERWDENAQFIAEARHEVPRLIAEIRRLRELLAIADQDLGEA
;
A
#
# COMPACT_ATOMS: atom_id res chain seq x y z
N MET A 1 1.16 11.23 -15.95
CA MET A 1 1.67 12.34 -15.11
C MET A 1 3.09 12.58 -15.53
N ASP A 2 3.41 13.82 -15.89
CA ASP A 2 4.79 14.21 -16.12
C ASP A 2 5.49 14.23 -14.75
N THR A 3 6.46 13.35 -14.54
CA THR A 3 7.21 13.27 -13.28
C THR A 3 8.24 14.40 -13.15
N SER A 4 8.30 15.32 -14.12
CA SER A 4 9.24 16.44 -14.13
C SER A 4 8.73 17.71 -13.45
N GLU A 5 7.41 17.85 -13.22
CA GLU A 5 6.87 18.99 -12.48
C GLU A 5 6.99 18.76 -10.96
N PRO A 6 7.44 19.78 -10.19
CA PRO A 6 7.47 19.67 -8.74
C PRO A 6 6.04 19.59 -8.21
N MET A 7 5.75 18.57 -7.40
CA MET A 7 4.46 18.45 -6.73
C MET A 7 4.17 19.71 -5.89
N THR A 8 2.93 20.16 -5.86
CA THR A 8 2.49 21.26 -5.00
C THR A 8 2.18 20.77 -3.58
N ASP A 9 1.84 21.68 -2.66
CA ASP A 9 1.32 21.28 -1.34
C ASP A 9 -0.10 20.72 -1.44
N GLU A 10 -0.87 21.18 -2.43
CA GLU A 10 -2.20 20.66 -2.74
C GLU A 10 -2.12 19.20 -3.20
N ASP A 11 -1.20 18.87 -4.13
CA ASP A 11 -0.98 17.50 -4.58
C ASP A 11 -0.65 16.55 -3.43
N LEU A 12 0.21 16.98 -2.49
CA LEU A 12 0.55 16.18 -1.31
C LEU A 12 -0.64 16.00 -0.37
N ALA A 13 -1.48 17.03 -0.21
CA ALA A 13 -2.68 16.96 0.60
C ALA A 13 -3.73 16.02 -0.02
N GLU A 14 -3.87 15.99 -1.34
CA GLU A 14 -4.76 15.07 -2.04
C GLU A 14 -4.33 13.61 -1.88
N ILE A 15 -3.03 13.32 -2.01
CA ILE A 15 -2.50 11.95 -1.81
C ILE A 15 -2.65 11.53 -0.35
N GLU A 16 -2.39 12.42 0.60
CA GLU A 16 -2.60 12.14 2.02
C GLU A 16 -4.07 11.85 2.33
N ALA A 17 -5.00 12.64 1.76
CA ALA A 17 -6.43 12.42 1.90
C ALA A 17 -6.86 11.06 1.34
N LEU A 18 -6.34 10.68 0.16
CA LEU A 18 -6.58 9.37 -0.43
C LEU A 18 -6.08 8.23 0.46
N ALA A 19 -4.85 8.35 0.98
CA ALA A 19 -4.26 7.35 1.87
C ALA A 19 -5.03 7.21 3.20
N ASN A 20 -5.56 8.32 3.72
CA ASN A 20 -6.35 8.35 4.96
C ASN A 20 -7.79 7.84 4.77
N ALA A 21 -8.35 7.95 3.57
CA ALA A 21 -9.67 7.41 3.25
C ALA A 21 -9.68 5.88 3.10
N ALA A 22 -8.52 5.26 2.82
CA ALA A 22 -8.38 3.82 2.73
C ALA A 22 -8.45 3.13 4.10
N THR A 23 -8.60 1.80 4.10
CA THR A 23 -8.63 0.99 5.33
C THR A 23 -7.41 1.29 6.22
N PRO A 24 -7.58 1.51 7.53
CA PRO A 24 -6.47 1.64 8.46
C PRO A 24 -5.48 0.48 8.36
N GLY A 25 -4.19 0.78 8.49
CA GLY A 25 -3.14 -0.25 8.56
C GLY A 25 -2.93 -0.76 9.99
N PRO A 26 -1.98 -1.69 10.20
CA PRO A 26 -1.08 -2.26 9.18
C PRO A 26 -1.78 -3.20 8.21
N TRP A 27 -1.24 -3.31 7.00
CA TRP A 27 -1.67 -4.29 6.00
C TRP A 27 -0.59 -5.36 5.85
N TYR A 28 -1.00 -6.59 5.60
CA TYR A 28 -0.14 -7.77 5.50
C TYR A 28 -0.49 -8.57 4.25
N VAL A 29 0.51 -9.19 3.64
CA VAL A 29 0.28 -10.18 2.59
C VAL A 29 -0.14 -11.50 3.25
N ARG A 30 -1.21 -12.12 2.75
CA ARG A 30 -1.69 -13.45 3.15
C ARG A 30 -1.78 -14.37 1.95
N ARG A 31 -1.28 -15.59 2.11
CA ARG A 31 -1.40 -16.67 1.12
C ARG A 31 -2.39 -17.71 1.65
N LEU A 32 -3.55 -17.78 1.01
CA LEU A 32 -4.60 -18.73 1.38
C LEU A 32 -4.53 -19.88 0.39
N ASP A 33 -4.23 -21.08 0.86
CA ASP A 33 -3.76 -22.19 0.01
C ASP A 33 -4.81 -23.26 -0.33
N ASP A 34 -6.07 -23.04 0.05
CA ASP A 34 -7.13 -24.01 -0.16
C ASP A 34 -7.94 -23.75 -1.44
N ASP A 35 -8.56 -24.83 -1.94
CA ASP A 35 -9.48 -24.78 -3.07
C ASP A 35 -10.73 -23.92 -2.76
N PHE A 36 -11.11 -23.79 -1.47
CA PHE A 36 -12.28 -23.02 -1.03
C PHE A 36 -12.03 -21.51 -0.96
N ALA A 37 -10.84 -21.05 -0.58
CA ALA A 37 -10.38 -19.67 -0.71
C ALA A 37 -9.67 -19.42 -2.05
N MET A 38 -9.91 -20.26 -3.05
CA MET A 38 -9.50 -20.01 -4.43
C MET A 38 -7.98 -19.85 -4.62
N SER A 39 -7.15 -20.38 -3.71
CA SER A 39 -5.70 -20.19 -3.69
C SER A 39 -5.26 -18.72 -3.81
N LEU A 40 -5.83 -17.85 -2.99
CA LEU A 40 -5.65 -16.39 -3.01
C LEU A 40 -4.23 -15.95 -2.63
N VAL A 41 -3.75 -14.90 -3.30
CA VAL A 41 -2.76 -13.97 -2.75
C VAL A 41 -3.48 -12.66 -2.45
N ALA A 42 -3.54 -12.32 -1.16
CA ALA A 42 -4.38 -11.25 -0.66
C ALA A 42 -3.61 -10.29 0.24
N ILE A 43 -4.17 -9.09 0.39
CA ILE A 43 -3.75 -8.08 1.36
C ILE A 43 -4.82 -8.06 2.45
N SER A 44 -4.40 -8.05 3.72
CA SER A 44 -5.28 -8.16 4.88
C SER A 44 -4.87 -7.23 6.01
N THR A 45 -5.83 -6.91 6.88
CA THR A 45 -5.59 -6.21 8.16
C THR A 45 -5.09 -7.13 9.27
N ALA A 46 -5.13 -8.45 9.07
CA ALA A 46 -4.57 -9.46 9.96
C ALA A 46 -3.27 -10.05 9.38
N PRO A 47 -2.28 -10.38 10.21
CA PRO A 47 -1.05 -11.02 9.75
C PRO A 47 -1.33 -12.44 9.23
N ASP A 48 -0.49 -12.90 8.30
CA ASP A 48 -0.45 -14.31 7.92
C ASP A 48 0.08 -15.16 9.08
N THR A 49 -0.61 -16.26 9.40
CA THR A 49 -0.12 -17.20 10.42
C THR A 49 0.88 -18.20 9.85
N GLY A 50 1.04 -18.26 8.52
CA GLY A 50 1.91 -19.20 7.82
C GLY A 50 1.39 -20.64 7.86
N LEU A 51 0.15 -20.85 8.31
CA LEU A 51 -0.45 -22.18 8.48
C LEU A 51 -1.27 -22.64 7.27
N GLY A 52 -1.31 -21.86 6.17
CA GLY A 52 -2.15 -22.17 5.02
C GLY A 52 -3.63 -22.14 5.42
N GLU A 53 -4.07 -21.01 5.97
CA GLU A 53 -5.42 -20.90 6.52
C GLU A 53 -6.48 -21.07 5.44
N ARG A 54 -7.52 -21.80 5.83
CA ARG A 54 -8.57 -22.30 4.94
C ARG A 54 -9.89 -21.70 5.32
N TRP A 55 -10.82 -21.58 4.40
CA TRP A 55 -12.20 -21.28 4.80
C TRP A 55 -12.80 -22.50 5.51
N PRO A 56 -13.50 -22.34 6.66
CA PRO A 56 -13.93 -21.09 7.31
C PRO A 56 -12.98 -20.56 8.41
N ASP A 57 -11.78 -21.12 8.54
CA ASP A 57 -10.79 -20.78 9.58
C ASP A 57 -10.12 -19.41 9.39
N TYR A 58 -10.34 -18.70 8.27
CA TYR A 58 -10.02 -17.27 8.13
C TYR A 58 -11.27 -16.41 7.93
N ASP A 59 -11.22 -15.18 8.44
CA ASP A 59 -12.28 -14.19 8.28
C ASP A 59 -12.07 -13.35 7.01
N HIS A 60 -12.93 -13.54 6.02
CA HIS A 60 -12.91 -12.78 4.77
C HIS A 60 -13.16 -11.27 4.97
N TYR A 61 -13.74 -10.83 6.09
CA TYR A 61 -13.87 -9.40 6.41
C TYR A 61 -12.51 -8.73 6.68
N GLU A 62 -11.44 -9.50 6.88
CA GLU A 62 -10.09 -8.98 7.09
C GLU A 62 -9.36 -8.67 5.77
N ILE A 63 -9.88 -9.10 4.61
CA ILE A 63 -9.25 -8.94 3.29
C ILE A 63 -9.57 -7.56 2.70
N VAL A 64 -8.54 -6.79 2.34
CA VAL A 64 -8.69 -5.45 1.74
C VAL A 64 -8.53 -5.45 0.22
N ALA A 65 -7.74 -6.37 -0.33
CA ALA A 65 -7.50 -6.51 -1.76
C ALA A 65 -6.95 -7.91 -2.08
N ALA A 66 -7.03 -8.31 -3.35
CA ALA A 66 -6.44 -9.55 -3.85
C ALA A 66 -5.64 -9.28 -5.14
N THR A 67 -4.50 -9.93 -5.29
CA THR A 67 -3.65 -9.87 -6.48
C THR A 67 -3.60 -11.19 -7.24
N LEU A 68 -4.10 -12.27 -6.64
CA LEU A 68 -4.33 -13.56 -7.29
C LEU A 68 -5.62 -14.19 -6.76
N VAL A 69 -6.48 -14.69 -7.67
CA VAL A 69 -7.62 -15.57 -7.41
C VAL A 69 -7.55 -16.69 -8.44
N GLN A 70 -7.18 -17.92 -8.06
CA GLN A 70 -6.91 -19.02 -8.99
C GLN A 70 -8.14 -19.88 -9.33
N HIS A 71 -9.17 -19.92 -8.47
CA HIS A 71 -10.34 -20.81 -8.68
C HIS A 71 -11.70 -20.14 -8.42
N PRO A 72 -12.42 -19.68 -9.46
CA PRO A 72 -12.00 -19.64 -10.86
C PRO A 72 -10.86 -18.63 -11.05
N ARG A 73 -10.02 -18.86 -12.06
CA ARG A 73 -8.92 -17.97 -12.40
C ARG A 73 -9.48 -16.62 -12.87
N TYR A 74 -9.51 -15.65 -11.96
CA TYR A 74 -10.26 -14.39 -12.14
C TYR A 74 -9.38 -13.16 -11.96
N VAL A 75 -8.51 -13.16 -10.96
CA VAL A 75 -7.46 -12.15 -10.78
C VAL A 75 -6.14 -12.87 -11.01
N ASP A 76 -5.50 -12.60 -12.14
CA ASP A 76 -4.29 -13.27 -12.56
C ASP A 76 -3.55 -12.38 -13.57
N VAL A 77 -2.37 -11.90 -13.18
CA VAL A 77 -1.58 -10.98 -14.00
C VAL A 77 -0.65 -11.77 -14.92
N ALA A 78 -0.51 -11.34 -16.17
CA ALA A 78 0.19 -12.09 -17.21
C ALA A 78 1.69 -12.30 -16.95
N ASP A 79 2.34 -11.45 -16.15
CA ASP A 79 3.75 -11.58 -15.77
C ASP A 79 3.97 -12.37 -14.48
N GLU A 80 2.89 -12.90 -13.89
CA GLU A 80 2.87 -13.74 -12.69
C GLU A 80 3.39 -13.06 -11.40
N ARG A 81 3.48 -11.72 -11.38
CA ARG A 81 4.04 -10.95 -10.25
C ARG A 81 3.02 -10.60 -9.16
N TRP A 82 2.04 -11.46 -8.91
CA TRP A 82 0.99 -11.21 -7.93
C TRP A 82 1.53 -11.11 -6.49
N ASP A 83 2.61 -11.84 -6.16
CA ASP A 83 3.28 -11.77 -4.85
C ASP A 83 3.92 -10.38 -4.65
N GLU A 84 4.67 -9.89 -5.64
CA GLU A 84 5.30 -8.57 -5.58
C GLU A 84 4.27 -7.45 -5.58
N ASN A 85 3.18 -7.60 -6.32
CA ASN A 85 2.07 -6.64 -6.30
C ASN A 85 1.42 -6.58 -4.92
N ALA A 86 1.22 -7.74 -4.26
CA ALA A 86 0.65 -7.78 -2.92
C ALA A 86 1.58 -7.11 -1.90
N GLN A 87 2.88 -7.40 -1.99
CA GLN A 87 3.88 -6.78 -1.14
C GLN A 87 3.92 -5.26 -1.34
N PHE A 88 3.95 -4.78 -2.59
CA PHE A 88 3.94 -3.35 -2.89
C PHE A 88 2.72 -2.65 -2.29
N ILE A 89 1.52 -3.23 -2.43
CA ILE A 89 0.27 -2.65 -1.90
C ILE A 89 0.30 -2.62 -0.36
N ALA A 90 0.73 -3.71 0.29
CA ALA A 90 0.80 -3.78 1.74
C ALA A 90 1.78 -2.73 2.31
N GLU A 91 2.98 -2.63 1.75
CA GLU A 91 4.01 -1.69 2.19
C GLU A 91 3.61 -0.23 1.90
N ALA A 92 2.95 0.03 0.76
CA ALA A 92 2.50 1.37 0.39
C ALA A 92 1.59 2.01 1.46
N ARG A 93 0.85 1.20 2.24
CA ARG A 93 0.01 1.70 3.33
C ARG A 93 0.82 2.43 4.41
N HIS A 94 2.05 2.03 4.65
CA HIS A 94 2.96 2.68 5.59
C HIS A 94 3.89 3.69 4.90
N GLU A 95 4.43 3.31 3.74
CA GLU A 95 5.46 4.10 3.06
C GLU A 95 4.91 5.39 2.45
N VAL A 96 3.66 5.42 1.94
CA VAL A 96 3.08 6.65 1.36
C VAL A 96 2.95 7.77 2.42
N PRO A 97 2.30 7.57 3.58
CA PRO A 97 2.27 8.59 4.63
C PRO A 97 3.67 9.04 5.09
N ARG A 98 4.61 8.11 5.19
CA ARG A 98 6.00 8.39 5.58
C ARG A 98 6.72 9.27 4.55
N LEU A 99 6.55 8.99 3.26
CA LEU A 99 7.11 9.80 2.17
C LEU A 99 6.52 11.21 2.16
N ILE A 100 5.21 11.35 2.36
CA ILE A 100 4.56 12.68 2.44
C ILE A 100 5.12 13.49 3.61
N ALA A 101 5.26 12.88 4.79
CA ALA A 101 5.85 13.52 5.95
C ALA A 101 7.30 13.97 5.69
N GLU A 102 8.10 13.12 5.04
CA GLU A 102 9.48 13.45 4.69
C GLU A 102 9.57 14.60 3.67
N ILE A 103 8.71 14.62 2.64
CA ILE A 103 8.69 15.72 1.66
C ILE A 103 8.35 17.04 2.35
N ARG A 104 7.35 17.06 3.24
CA ARG A 104 6.99 18.26 4.01
C ARG A 104 8.16 18.75 4.88
N ARG A 105 8.84 17.83 5.57
CA ARG A 105 10.03 18.15 6.38
C ARG A 105 11.14 18.76 5.53
N LEU A 106 11.42 18.19 4.36
CA LEU A 106 12.45 18.70 3.45
C LEU A 106 12.10 20.09 2.91
N ARG A 107 10.83 20.35 2.59
CA ARG A 107 10.36 21.69 2.16
C ARG A 107 10.54 22.73 3.25
N GLU A 108 10.22 22.38 4.50
CA GLU A 108 10.42 23.27 5.64
C GLU A 108 11.90 23.62 5.83
N LEU A 109 12.79 22.62 5.75
CA LEU A 109 14.23 22.85 5.85
C LEU A 109 14.77 23.74 4.72
N LEU A 110 14.28 23.57 3.49
CA LEU A 110 14.67 24.42 2.37
C LEU A 110 14.18 25.86 2.55
N ALA A 111 12.95 26.05 3.02
CA ALA A 111 12.41 27.38 3.30
C ALA A 111 13.21 28.12 4.39
N ILE A 112 13.67 27.41 5.43
CA ILE A 112 14.55 27.96 6.47
C ILE A 112 15.91 28.34 5.87
N ALA A 113 16.51 27.45 5.08
CA ALA A 113 17.81 27.70 4.46
C ALA A 113 17.80 28.90 3.49
N ASP A 114 16.70 29.07 2.72
CA ASP A 114 16.53 30.22 1.83
C ASP A 114 16.38 31.53 2.60
N GLN A 115 15.77 31.51 3.78
CA GLN A 115 15.67 32.69 4.66
C GLN A 115 17.05 33.08 5.22
N ASP A 116 17.81 32.11 5.72
CA ASP A 116 19.16 32.35 6.25
C ASP A 116 20.13 32.92 5.19
N LEU A 117 19.99 32.50 3.92
CA LEU A 117 20.78 33.01 2.80
C LEU A 117 20.35 34.40 2.32
N GLY A 118 19.08 34.79 2.54
CA GLY A 118 18.55 36.10 2.17
C GLY A 118 18.89 37.20 3.20
N GLU A 119 19.25 36.82 4.43
CA GLU A 119 19.65 37.74 5.50
C GLU A 119 21.17 38.01 5.58
N ALA A 120 21.97 37.29 4.78
CA ALA A 120 23.45 37.41 4.70
C ALA A 120 23.93 38.31 3.55
#